data_AF-A0A8H6ZYF6-F1
#
_entry.id   AF-A0A8H6ZYF6-F1
#
_cell.length_a   1.000
_cell.length_b   1.000
_cell.length_c   1.000
_cell.angle_alpha   90.00
_cell.angle_beta   90.00
_cell.angle_gamma   90.00
#
_symmetry.space_group_name_H-M   'P 1'
#
loop_
_entity.id
_entity.type
_entity.pdbx_description
1 polymer ?
#
loop_
_entity_poly.entity_id
_entity_poly.type
_entity_poly.pdbx_seq_one_letter_code
_entity_poly.pdbx_strand_id
1 'polypeptide(L)'
;MSARALTLSVPDRQRLIEGAFEAKKGTYSPYSKFPVGAALLSVDGQIIKGANIENASYGGTICAERTALVKAVSEGIRSFIGLAVVTDVKAPISPCGMCRQVIREFCVLNMPILLVPADYPQAESAEGTTEGGVKETTLGELLPDSFGPEHLELSRKRIIIVLYLPRSTMATKADALNPRTKEYQFFGPPGALLVTISSPLIAYALYFGCSEESGGCPPGNFAAWIPSVTSSTTRLDWWMSLWDSEATVIYLAWYLFCVVAWAILPGNDFQGVLMRNGQKKTYKVNGFVTFICAIGIAVAMIVYQGVESFTFLYRKWVGFVTASLLLSVIQAVYVYLASFQPGKLLSLGGNTGNPIYDFFMGRELNPTIGSLDLKYFNELRPSMILWGLVDISMVCEQAVRRGGLIKVTDSMWLVLAFHLFYIADSLYNETAVFTVMDITTDGLGFMLVFGCLCWIPFVYSLQARYLVFQQLEMGALNVALVLLVNGIGYYIFRAANGEKNDFRNGKNPKNLKYMKTERGSKLLITGWWGRSRHPNYLGDVIMALAWSLPTGFNTPITYFYVIYFSILLLHRERRDNEHCAQKYGKDWERYTKLVPYRIVPYVY
;
A
#
# COMPACT_ATOMS: atom_id res chain seq x y z
N MET A 1 -28.48 -42.97 -0.90
CA MET A 1 -28.84 -44.36 -0.56
C MET A 1 -28.75 -44.49 0.95
N SER A 2 -29.84 -44.80 1.63
CA SER A 2 -29.86 -44.99 3.09
C SER A 2 -28.98 -46.20 3.43
N ALA A 3 -27.81 -45.94 4.00
CA ALA A 3 -26.99 -46.98 4.60
C ALA A 3 -27.78 -47.51 5.80
N ARG A 4 -28.18 -48.79 5.76
CA ARG A 4 -28.91 -49.46 6.84
C ARG A 4 -28.18 -49.21 8.17
N ALA A 5 -28.91 -48.79 9.21
CA ALA A 5 -28.35 -48.58 10.54
C ALA A 5 -27.65 -49.85 11.03
N LEU A 6 -26.44 -49.70 11.61
CA LEU A 6 -25.79 -50.81 12.31
C LEU A 6 -26.73 -51.24 13.45
N THR A 7 -27.10 -52.52 13.50
CA THR A 7 -28.02 -53.04 14.51
C THR A 7 -27.21 -53.69 15.63
N LEU A 8 -27.44 -53.27 16.88
CA LEU A 8 -26.84 -53.89 18.05
C LEU A 8 -27.53 -55.22 18.36
N SER A 9 -26.76 -56.22 18.80
CA SER A 9 -27.35 -57.43 19.37
C SER A 9 -28.05 -57.10 20.70
N VAL A 10 -29.06 -57.88 21.07
CA VAL A 10 -29.78 -57.69 22.36
C VAL A 10 -28.82 -57.72 23.56
N PRO A 11 -27.85 -58.67 23.65
CA PRO A 11 -26.85 -58.68 24.72
C PRO A 11 -25.97 -57.43 24.74
N ASP A 12 -25.52 -56.96 23.57
CA ASP A 12 -24.65 -55.78 23.47
C ASP A 12 -25.39 -54.50 23.86
N ARG A 13 -26.67 -54.37 23.45
CA ARG A 13 -27.53 -53.26 23.84
C ARG A 13 -27.62 -53.16 25.36
N GLN A 14 -27.87 -54.28 26.05
CA GLN A 14 -28.00 -54.30 27.50
C GLN A 14 -26.67 -53.94 28.20
N ARG A 15 -25.55 -54.55 27.77
CA ARG A 15 -24.21 -54.24 28.30
C ARG A 15 -23.84 -52.75 28.13
N LEU A 16 -24.23 -52.16 27.01
CA LEU A 16 -23.94 -50.76 26.69
C LEU A 16 -24.72 -49.80 27.61
N ILE A 17 -26.01 -50.10 27.84
CA ILE A 17 -26.86 -49.32 28.76
C ILE A 17 -26.34 -49.42 30.20
N GLU A 18 -26.05 -50.64 30.68
CA GLU A 18 -25.48 -50.88 32.02
C GLU A 18 -24.14 -50.13 32.19
N GLY A 19 -23.28 -50.19 31.17
CA GLY A 19 -22.02 -49.47 31.16
C GLY A 19 -22.19 -47.97 31.30
N ALA A 20 -23.19 -47.37 30.65
CA ALA A 20 -23.45 -45.94 30.72
C ALA A 20 -23.96 -45.52 32.12
N PHE A 21 -24.85 -46.32 32.73
CA PHE A 21 -25.30 -46.09 34.12
C PHE A 21 -24.16 -46.20 35.13
N GLU A 22 -23.26 -47.17 34.94
CA GLU A 22 -22.09 -47.32 35.78
C GLU A 22 -21.13 -46.13 35.61
N ALA A 23 -20.92 -45.67 34.37
CA ALA A 23 -20.10 -44.51 34.07
C ALA A 23 -20.61 -43.23 34.75
N LYS A 24 -21.94 -43.04 34.81
CA LYS A 24 -22.58 -41.87 35.43
C LYS A 24 -22.15 -41.68 36.89
N LYS A 25 -21.84 -42.75 37.62
CA LYS A 25 -21.35 -42.71 39.02
C LYS A 25 -20.02 -41.98 39.17
N GLY A 26 -19.22 -41.90 38.10
CA GLY A 26 -17.90 -41.23 38.08
C GLY A 26 -17.94 -39.75 37.68
N THR A 27 -19.13 -39.13 37.63
CA THR A 27 -19.28 -37.70 37.28
C THR A 27 -18.58 -36.79 38.29
N TYR A 28 -17.94 -35.74 37.77
CA TYR A 28 -17.51 -34.58 38.57
C TYR A 28 -18.30 -33.37 38.08
N SER A 29 -19.45 -33.12 38.69
CA SER A 29 -20.37 -32.05 38.30
C SER A 29 -20.81 -31.16 39.47
N PRO A 30 -19.87 -30.55 40.23
CA PRO A 30 -20.22 -29.75 41.40
C PRO A 30 -20.92 -28.43 41.07
N TYR A 31 -20.84 -27.95 39.81
CA TYR A 31 -21.40 -26.68 39.39
C TYR A 31 -22.85 -26.84 38.89
N SER A 32 -23.09 -27.71 37.90
CA SER A 32 -24.46 -27.92 37.38
C SER A 32 -25.27 -28.91 38.19
N LYS A 33 -24.60 -29.84 38.91
CA LYS A 33 -25.23 -31.01 39.55
C LYS A 33 -26.02 -31.87 38.57
N PHE A 34 -25.61 -31.88 37.29
CA PHE A 34 -26.24 -32.64 36.22
C PHE A 34 -25.33 -33.79 35.78
N PRO A 35 -25.49 -35.00 36.34
CA PRO A 35 -24.62 -36.12 36.03
C PRO A 35 -25.01 -36.77 34.70
N VAL A 36 -23.99 -37.01 33.86
CA VAL A 36 -24.13 -37.67 32.57
C VAL A 36 -23.14 -38.82 32.51
N GLY A 37 -23.62 -39.99 32.12
CA GLY A 37 -22.81 -41.18 31.84
C GLY A 37 -22.89 -41.53 30.36
N ALA A 38 -21.78 -41.99 29.80
CA ALA A 38 -21.72 -42.51 28.44
C ALA A 38 -20.89 -43.80 28.39
N ALA A 39 -21.28 -44.71 27.50
CA ALA A 39 -20.51 -45.92 27.23
C ALA A 39 -20.41 -46.17 25.73
N LEU A 40 -19.20 -46.48 25.26
CA LEU A 40 -18.90 -46.86 23.88
C LEU A 40 -18.64 -48.35 23.80
N LEU A 41 -19.17 -49.01 22.77
CA LEU A 41 -18.86 -50.40 22.43
C LEU A 41 -17.88 -50.43 21.25
N SER A 42 -16.70 -51.00 21.46
CA SER A 42 -15.75 -51.24 20.37
C SER A 42 -16.14 -52.45 19.54
N VAL A 43 -15.56 -52.57 18.34
CA VAL A 43 -15.71 -53.77 17.47
C VAL A 43 -15.24 -55.06 18.14
N ASP A 44 -14.27 -54.96 19.06
CA ASP A 44 -13.71 -56.10 19.81
C ASP A 44 -14.54 -56.46 21.05
N GLY A 45 -15.70 -55.82 21.24
CA GLY A 45 -16.62 -56.10 22.35
C GLY A 45 -16.27 -55.43 23.68
N GLN A 46 -15.34 -54.48 23.69
CA GLN A 46 -14.94 -53.74 24.89
C GLN A 46 -15.91 -52.58 25.16
N ILE A 47 -16.28 -52.38 26.44
CA ILE A 47 -17.09 -51.24 26.88
C ILE A 47 -16.19 -50.17 27.49
N ILE A 48 -16.14 -48.99 26.86
CA ILE A 48 -15.39 -47.83 27.34
C ILE A 48 -16.35 -46.84 27.98
N LYS A 49 -16.17 -46.59 29.27
CA LYS A 49 -17.02 -45.74 30.11
C LYS A 49 -16.47 -44.32 30.18
N GLY A 50 -17.36 -43.32 30.17
CA GLY A 50 -17.04 -41.91 30.37
C GLY A 50 -18.10 -41.18 31.17
N ALA A 51 -17.67 -40.23 31.99
CA ALA A 51 -18.54 -39.35 32.77
C ALA A 51 -18.22 -37.88 32.46
N ASN A 52 -19.18 -36.99 32.66
CA ASN A 52 -18.91 -35.56 32.52
C ASN A 52 -18.04 -35.04 33.67
N ILE A 53 -17.05 -34.21 33.32
CA ILE A 53 -16.12 -33.56 34.25
C ILE A 53 -16.21 -32.05 34.01
N GLU A 54 -16.73 -31.34 35.01
CA GLU A 54 -16.87 -29.90 34.97
C GLU A 54 -15.61 -29.19 35.45
N ASN A 55 -15.51 -27.92 35.10
CA ASN A 55 -14.41 -27.06 35.48
C ASN A 55 -14.93 -25.68 35.89
N ALA A 56 -14.21 -25.00 36.79
CA ALA A 56 -14.53 -23.62 37.20
C ALA A 56 -14.60 -22.67 36.00
N SER A 57 -13.74 -22.88 35.00
CA SER A 57 -13.86 -22.28 33.67
C SER A 57 -14.73 -23.20 32.81
N TYR A 58 -15.98 -22.81 32.53
CA TYR A 58 -16.94 -23.67 31.83
C TYR A 58 -16.49 -24.12 30.44
N GLY A 59 -15.60 -23.36 29.77
CA GLY A 59 -14.98 -23.79 28.51
C GLY A 59 -14.10 -25.04 28.65
N GLY A 60 -13.63 -25.35 29.85
CA GLY A 60 -12.84 -26.55 30.17
C GLY A 60 -13.67 -27.79 30.51
N THR A 61 -15.01 -27.71 30.53
CA THR A 61 -15.88 -28.86 30.83
C THR A 61 -15.84 -29.88 29.69
N ILE A 62 -15.63 -31.15 30.02
CA ILE A 62 -15.70 -32.28 29.10
C ILE A 62 -16.95 -33.13 29.37
N CYS A 63 -17.72 -33.40 28.32
CA CYS A 63 -18.96 -34.18 28.41
C CYS A 63 -18.64 -35.69 28.46
N ALA A 64 -19.57 -36.50 28.96
CA ALA A 64 -19.37 -37.93 29.16
C ALA A 64 -18.97 -38.69 27.89
N GLU A 65 -19.59 -38.35 26.75
CA GLU A 65 -19.34 -38.95 25.45
C GLU A 65 -17.91 -38.62 24.96
N ARG A 66 -17.47 -37.38 25.17
CA ARG A 66 -16.10 -36.95 24.85
C ARG A 66 -15.09 -37.61 25.78
N THR A 67 -15.40 -37.77 27.07
CA THR A 67 -14.54 -38.50 28.00
C THR A 67 -14.36 -39.96 27.56
N ALA A 68 -15.44 -40.65 27.18
CA ALA A 68 -15.38 -42.03 26.69
C ALA A 68 -14.54 -42.13 25.39
N LEU A 69 -14.74 -41.21 24.44
CA LEU A 69 -13.98 -41.19 23.18
C LEU A 69 -12.50 -40.87 23.40
N VAL A 70 -12.17 -39.86 24.22
CA VAL A 70 -10.78 -39.50 24.51
C VAL A 70 -10.05 -40.68 25.15
N LYS A 71 -10.69 -41.36 26.11
CA LYS A 71 -10.12 -42.57 26.73
C LYS A 71 -9.86 -43.65 25.68
N ALA A 72 -10.88 -44.03 24.91
CA ALA A 72 -10.76 -45.09 23.91
C ALA A 72 -9.67 -44.79 22.86
N VAL A 73 -9.69 -43.58 22.28
CA VAL A 73 -8.76 -43.17 21.22
C VAL A 73 -7.33 -43.07 21.75
N SER A 74 -7.14 -42.61 23.00
CA SER A 74 -5.82 -42.57 23.64
C SER A 74 -5.22 -43.95 23.89
N GLU A 75 -6.06 -44.96 24.08
CA GLU A 75 -5.68 -46.36 24.27
C GLU A 75 -5.59 -47.13 22.92
N GLY A 76 -5.71 -46.43 21.79
CA GLY A 76 -5.57 -46.99 20.44
C GLY A 76 -6.86 -47.59 19.85
N ILE A 77 -7.98 -47.55 20.58
CA ILE A 77 -9.26 -48.07 20.12
C ILE A 77 -9.98 -46.99 19.30
N ARG A 78 -10.19 -47.24 18.00
CA ARG A 78 -10.73 -46.24 17.05
C ARG A 78 -11.92 -46.73 16.22
N SER A 79 -12.45 -47.91 16.52
CA SER A 79 -13.56 -48.51 15.79
C SER A 79 -14.68 -48.89 16.77
N PHE A 80 -15.86 -48.30 16.58
CA PHE A 80 -16.99 -48.41 17.51
C PHE A 80 -18.27 -48.81 16.79
N ILE A 81 -19.11 -49.57 17.48
CA ILE A 81 -20.38 -50.11 16.94
C ILE A 81 -21.62 -49.62 17.69
N GLY A 82 -21.46 -48.90 18.80
CA GLY A 82 -22.57 -48.28 19.52
C GLY A 82 -22.15 -47.33 20.64
N LEU A 83 -23.03 -46.41 20.98
CA LEU A 83 -22.91 -45.47 22.11
C LEU A 83 -24.21 -45.44 22.92
N ALA A 84 -24.15 -45.50 24.24
CA ALA A 84 -25.29 -45.17 25.11
C ALA A 84 -24.99 -43.93 25.95
N VAL A 85 -26.01 -43.10 26.17
CA VAL A 85 -25.94 -41.88 26.98
C VAL A 85 -27.10 -41.87 27.97
N VAL A 86 -26.80 -41.57 29.23
CA VAL A 86 -27.75 -41.53 30.34
C VAL A 86 -27.55 -40.29 31.19
N THR A 87 -28.64 -39.78 31.73
CA THR A 87 -28.67 -38.64 32.67
C THR A 87 -29.53 -38.97 33.89
N ASP A 88 -29.84 -37.97 34.73
CA ASP A 88 -30.85 -38.06 35.79
C ASP A 88 -32.26 -37.61 35.36
N VAL A 89 -32.45 -37.33 34.07
CA VAL A 89 -33.75 -36.93 33.52
C VAL A 89 -34.50 -38.15 33.01
N LYS A 90 -35.80 -38.25 33.33
CA LYS A 90 -36.72 -39.30 32.85
C LYS A 90 -37.04 -39.22 31.34
N ALA A 91 -36.46 -38.25 30.64
CA ALA A 91 -36.59 -38.07 29.20
C ALA A 91 -35.25 -38.42 28.52
N PRO A 92 -35.26 -38.99 27.31
CA PRO A 92 -34.05 -39.22 26.54
C PRO A 92 -33.33 -37.90 26.20
N ILE A 93 -32.13 -37.69 26.77
CA ILE A 93 -31.32 -36.49 26.54
C ILE A 93 -30.26 -36.77 25.48
N SER A 94 -30.25 -35.95 24.42
CA SER A 94 -29.31 -36.08 23.31
C SER A 94 -27.92 -35.50 23.64
N PRO A 95 -26.83 -36.04 23.05
CA PRO A 95 -25.52 -35.41 23.05
C PRO A 95 -25.54 -33.96 22.58
N CYS A 96 -24.69 -33.11 23.16
CA CYS A 96 -24.56 -31.72 22.73
C CYS A 96 -23.86 -31.62 21.36
N GLY A 97 -23.96 -30.47 20.68
CA GLY A 97 -23.39 -30.28 19.33
C GLY A 97 -21.89 -30.59 19.25
N MET A 98 -21.13 -30.26 20.29
CA MET A 98 -19.69 -30.56 20.36
C MET A 98 -19.43 -32.06 20.48
N CYS A 99 -20.22 -32.79 21.28
CA CYS A 99 -20.13 -34.25 21.35
C CYS A 99 -20.46 -34.89 20.01
N ARG A 100 -21.53 -34.45 19.34
CA ARG A 100 -21.92 -34.97 18.02
C ARG A 100 -20.78 -34.80 17.00
N GLN A 101 -20.13 -33.64 16.98
CA GLN A 101 -19.01 -33.38 16.07
C GLN A 101 -17.78 -34.23 16.40
N VAL A 102 -17.49 -34.51 17.67
CA VAL A 102 -16.36 -35.39 18.07
C VAL A 102 -16.69 -36.86 17.81
N ILE A 103 -17.93 -37.29 18.02
CA ILE A 103 -18.39 -38.64 17.64
C ILE A 103 -18.25 -38.82 16.13
N ARG A 104 -18.55 -37.79 15.32
CA ARG A 104 -18.42 -37.83 13.85
C ARG A 104 -17.00 -38.09 13.35
N GLU A 105 -15.99 -37.70 14.11
CA GLU A 105 -14.59 -37.94 13.74
C GLU A 105 -14.21 -39.43 13.82
N PHE A 106 -14.77 -40.16 14.80
CA PHE A 106 -14.35 -41.52 15.12
C PHE A 106 -15.42 -42.61 14.87
N CYS A 107 -16.65 -42.21 14.55
CA CYS A 107 -17.77 -43.12 14.37
C CYS A 107 -18.47 -42.88 13.02
N VAL A 108 -18.95 -43.99 12.42
CA VAL A 108 -19.74 -43.93 11.19
C VAL A 108 -21.11 -43.31 11.43
N LEU A 109 -21.67 -42.64 10.41
CA LEU A 109 -22.94 -41.90 10.54
C LEU A 109 -24.13 -42.79 10.93
N ASN A 110 -24.11 -44.05 10.53
CA ASN A 110 -25.17 -45.03 10.81
C ASN A 110 -24.92 -45.82 12.11
N MET A 111 -23.96 -45.41 12.94
CA MET A 111 -23.73 -46.01 14.25
C MET A 111 -24.91 -45.71 15.19
N PRO A 112 -25.48 -46.72 15.87
CA PRO A 112 -26.58 -46.54 16.80
C PRO A 112 -26.14 -45.79 18.06
N ILE A 113 -26.97 -44.84 18.48
CA ILE A 113 -26.83 -44.05 19.68
C ILE A 113 -28.11 -44.23 20.51
N LEU A 114 -27.96 -44.80 21.70
CA LEU A 114 -29.05 -45.06 22.64
C LEU A 114 -29.14 -43.91 23.64
N LEU A 115 -30.26 -43.19 23.62
CA LEU A 115 -30.56 -42.16 24.60
C LEU A 115 -31.48 -42.77 25.66
N VAL A 116 -30.93 -42.98 26.85
CA VAL A 116 -31.57 -43.78 27.90
C VAL A 116 -32.13 -42.85 28.99
N PRO A 117 -33.44 -42.93 29.30
CA PRO A 117 -34.03 -42.17 30.39
C PRO A 117 -33.57 -42.70 31.76
N ALA A 118 -33.62 -41.84 32.78
CA ALA A 118 -33.12 -42.17 34.12
C ALA A 118 -33.87 -43.32 34.82
N ASP A 119 -35.15 -43.53 34.47
CA ASP A 119 -36.04 -44.56 35.00
C ASP A 119 -36.13 -45.81 34.08
N TYR A 120 -35.14 -46.04 33.22
CA TYR A 120 -34.99 -47.32 32.53
C TYR A 120 -34.79 -48.49 33.53
N PRO A 121 -35.43 -49.66 33.33
CA PRO A 121 -36.33 -50.03 32.22
C PRO A 121 -37.82 -49.74 32.48
N GLN A 122 -38.19 -49.06 33.57
CA GLN A 122 -39.60 -48.81 33.95
C GLN A 122 -40.29 -47.65 33.21
N ALA A 123 -39.56 -46.89 32.40
CA ALA A 123 -40.12 -45.76 31.66
C ALA A 123 -41.17 -46.21 30.63
N GLU A 124 -42.30 -45.48 30.57
CA GLU A 124 -43.36 -45.73 29.59
C GLU A 124 -42.87 -45.47 28.16
N SER A 125 -43.23 -46.36 27.23
CA SER A 125 -42.92 -46.18 25.81
C SER A 125 -43.75 -45.03 25.23
N ALA A 126 -43.08 -43.94 24.85
CA ALA A 126 -43.66 -42.82 24.11
C ALA A 126 -43.43 -42.97 22.59
N GLU A 127 -44.12 -42.16 21.79
CA GLU A 127 -43.97 -42.14 20.33
C GLU A 127 -42.49 -41.91 19.93
N GLY A 128 -41.91 -42.84 19.17
CA GLY A 128 -40.51 -42.79 18.76
C GLY A 128 -39.49 -43.36 19.78
N THR A 129 -39.94 -44.09 20.80
CA THR A 129 -39.07 -44.81 21.76
C THR A 129 -39.32 -46.32 21.73
N THR A 130 -38.30 -47.08 22.15
CA THR A 130 -38.35 -48.54 22.35
C THR A 130 -38.70 -48.87 23.81
N GLU A 131 -38.84 -50.16 24.13
CA GLU A 131 -39.11 -50.64 25.49
C GLU A 131 -38.15 -50.03 26.52
N GLY A 132 -38.72 -49.59 27.64
CA GLY A 132 -38.03 -48.83 28.69
C GLY A 132 -37.77 -47.36 28.33
N GLY A 133 -38.54 -46.78 27.40
CA GLY A 133 -38.47 -45.36 27.01
C GLY A 133 -37.18 -44.95 26.28
N VAL A 134 -36.39 -45.92 25.80
CA VAL A 134 -35.10 -45.64 25.14
C VAL A 134 -35.32 -45.11 23.73
N LYS A 135 -34.78 -43.93 23.43
CA LYS A 135 -34.75 -43.41 22.05
C LYS A 135 -33.48 -43.89 21.36
N GLU A 136 -33.65 -44.76 20.38
CA GLU A 136 -32.57 -45.18 19.47
C GLU A 136 -32.54 -44.24 18.26
N THR A 137 -31.36 -43.75 17.95
CA THR A 137 -31.11 -42.86 16.81
C THR A 137 -29.73 -43.15 16.23
N THR A 138 -29.34 -42.46 15.16
CA THR A 138 -28.01 -42.57 14.59
C THR A 138 -27.26 -41.25 14.68
N LEU A 139 -25.95 -41.28 14.52
CA LEU A 139 -25.16 -40.06 14.44
C LEU A 139 -25.61 -39.15 13.28
N GLY A 140 -25.97 -39.72 12.13
CA GLY A 140 -26.45 -38.97 10.97
C GLY A 140 -27.79 -38.27 11.21
N GLU A 141 -28.67 -38.85 12.04
CA GLU A 141 -29.91 -38.20 12.48
C GLU A 141 -29.65 -37.10 13.50
N LEU A 142 -28.69 -37.31 14.41
CA LEU A 142 -28.32 -36.30 15.41
C LEU A 142 -27.53 -35.14 14.80
N LEU A 143 -26.76 -35.36 13.73
CA LEU A 143 -25.94 -34.35 13.07
C LEU A 143 -26.10 -34.46 11.54
N PRO A 144 -27.27 -34.06 10.99
CA PRO A 144 -27.49 -34.08 9.56
C PRO A 144 -26.51 -33.14 8.86
N ASP A 145 -26.09 -33.53 7.65
CA ASP A 145 -25.11 -32.78 6.84
C ASP A 145 -23.83 -32.42 7.60
N SER A 146 -23.40 -33.30 8.51
CA SER A 146 -22.23 -33.10 9.37
C SER A 146 -20.97 -32.76 8.58
N PHE A 147 -20.22 -31.77 9.04
CA PHE A 147 -18.89 -31.48 8.50
C PHE A 147 -17.92 -32.61 8.88
N GLY A 148 -17.20 -33.14 7.88
CA GLY A 148 -16.19 -34.18 8.00
C GLY A 148 -15.05 -34.02 6.99
N PRO A 149 -14.00 -34.87 7.06
CA PRO A 149 -12.82 -34.79 6.19
C PRO A 149 -13.13 -34.74 4.70
N GLU A 150 -14.22 -35.38 4.25
CA GLU A 150 -14.68 -35.34 2.87
C GLU A 150 -14.94 -33.92 2.36
N HIS A 151 -15.26 -32.96 3.24
CA HIS A 151 -15.47 -31.55 2.90
C HIS A 151 -14.15 -30.78 2.70
N LEU A 152 -13.05 -31.27 3.27
CA LEU A 152 -11.71 -30.66 3.12
C LEU A 152 -11.12 -30.93 1.74
N GLU A 153 -11.48 -32.08 1.15
CA GLU A 153 -10.99 -32.55 -0.16
C GLU A 153 -11.90 -32.15 -1.33
N LEU A 154 -13.06 -31.54 -1.06
CA LEU A 154 -13.95 -31.06 -2.12
C LEU A 154 -13.22 -30.11 -3.08
N SER A 155 -13.18 -30.50 -4.35
CA SER A 155 -12.55 -29.77 -5.44
C SER A 155 -13.07 -28.34 -5.53
N ARG A 156 -12.18 -27.36 -5.34
CA ARG A 156 -12.48 -25.93 -5.44
C ARG A 156 -12.55 -25.51 -6.91
N LYS A 157 -13.53 -26.02 -7.67
CA LYS A 157 -13.76 -25.63 -9.07
C LYS A 157 -14.18 -24.16 -9.16
N ARG A 158 -13.32 -23.32 -9.75
CA ARG A 158 -13.65 -21.93 -10.14
C ARG A 158 -14.42 -21.94 -11.47
N ILE A 159 -15.76 -22.03 -11.43
CA ILE A 159 -16.62 -21.86 -12.61
C ILE A 159 -16.89 -20.37 -12.91
N ILE A 160 -16.54 -19.94 -14.13
CA ILE A 160 -16.91 -18.68 -14.80
C ILE A 160 -18.40 -18.78 -15.21
N ILE A 161 -19.24 -17.78 -14.88
CA ILE A 161 -20.59 -17.62 -15.46
C ILE A 161 -20.77 -16.16 -15.88
N VAL A 162 -21.19 -15.98 -17.13
CA VAL A 162 -21.72 -14.74 -17.72
C VAL A 162 -23.25 -14.80 -17.54
N LEU A 163 -23.83 -13.85 -16.77
CA LEU A 163 -25.27 -13.67 -16.40
C LEU A 163 -25.89 -14.83 -15.58
N TYR A 164 -26.35 -14.71 -14.33
CA TYR A 164 -26.68 -13.59 -13.43
C TYR A 164 -26.28 -13.96 -11.98
N LEU A 165 -25.86 -12.95 -11.19
CA LEU A 165 -25.43 -12.92 -9.77
C LEU A 165 -23.93 -13.12 -9.49
N PRO A 166 -23.26 -12.15 -8.82
CA PRO A 166 -21.81 -11.97 -8.86
C PRO A 166 -21.05 -12.80 -7.81
N ARG A 167 -19.88 -13.31 -8.20
CA ARG A 167 -18.84 -13.85 -7.31
C ARG A 167 -18.29 -12.79 -6.33
N SER A 168 -18.17 -13.12 -5.04
CA SER A 168 -17.10 -12.61 -4.15
C SER A 168 -16.85 -13.58 -2.97
N THR A 169 -15.88 -14.49 -3.04
CA THR A 169 -14.50 -14.39 -2.50
C THR A 169 -14.40 -14.03 -1.00
N MET A 170 -14.27 -15.01 -0.11
CA MET A 170 -13.62 -14.79 1.20
C MET A 170 -12.11 -14.96 1.02
N ALA A 171 -11.37 -13.85 1.21
CA ALA A 171 -9.92 -13.78 1.11
C ALA A 171 -9.25 -14.41 2.35
N THR A 172 -8.12 -15.12 2.19
CA THR A 172 -7.24 -15.45 3.33
C THR A 172 -6.72 -14.15 3.98
N LYS A 173 -6.24 -14.16 5.23
CA LYS A 173 -5.67 -12.95 5.86
C LYS A 173 -4.51 -12.35 5.04
N ALA A 174 -3.73 -13.19 4.36
CA ALA A 174 -2.67 -12.75 3.44
C ALA A 174 -3.25 -12.16 2.14
N ASP A 175 -4.28 -12.78 1.55
CA ASP A 175 -4.99 -12.25 0.38
C ASP A 175 -5.78 -10.96 0.70
N ALA A 176 -6.23 -10.81 1.95
CA ALA A 176 -6.90 -9.61 2.45
C ALA A 176 -5.92 -8.45 2.61
N LEU A 177 -4.67 -8.73 3.00
CA LEU A 177 -3.60 -7.73 3.10
C LEU A 177 -3.04 -7.35 1.73
N ASN A 178 -2.88 -8.34 0.84
CA ASN A 178 -2.29 -8.22 -0.49
C ASN A 178 -3.27 -8.66 -1.59
N PRO A 179 -4.43 -7.99 -1.75
CA PRO A 179 -5.38 -8.36 -2.78
C PRO A 179 -4.77 -8.19 -4.17
N ARG A 180 -5.27 -8.96 -5.14
CA ARG A 180 -4.94 -8.74 -6.55
C ARG A 180 -5.54 -7.42 -7.02
N THR A 181 -4.73 -6.64 -7.72
CA THR A 181 -5.17 -5.39 -8.35
C THR A 181 -6.27 -5.69 -9.38
N LYS A 182 -7.38 -4.95 -9.31
CA LYS A 182 -8.55 -5.17 -10.18
C LYS A 182 -8.62 -4.18 -11.34
N GLU A 183 -8.09 -2.98 -11.14
CA GLU A 183 -8.18 -1.88 -12.08
C GLU A 183 -6.78 -1.42 -12.44
N TYR A 184 -6.57 -1.23 -13.73
CA TYR A 184 -5.33 -0.68 -14.27
C TYR A 184 -5.42 0.84 -14.35
N GLN A 185 -4.31 1.50 -14.02
CA GLN A 185 -4.05 2.90 -14.31
C GLN A 185 -3.13 3.00 -15.53
N PHE A 186 -2.78 4.20 -15.96
CA PHE A 186 -1.81 4.42 -17.05
C PHE A 186 -2.11 3.60 -18.33
N PHE A 187 -3.38 3.44 -18.70
CA PHE A 187 -3.82 2.62 -19.83
C PHE A 187 -3.36 1.15 -19.78
N GLY A 188 -3.15 0.61 -18.59
CA GLY A 188 -2.75 -0.79 -18.38
C GLY A 188 -1.33 -1.09 -18.81
N PRO A 189 -1.00 -2.38 -19.00
CA PRO A 189 0.36 -2.81 -19.33
C PRO A 189 0.97 -2.11 -20.56
N PRO A 190 0.23 -1.86 -21.66
CA PRO A 190 0.79 -1.13 -22.81
C PRO A 190 1.18 0.31 -22.48
N GLY A 191 0.34 1.04 -21.73
CA GLY A 191 0.66 2.42 -21.36
C GLY A 191 1.75 2.50 -20.29
N ALA A 192 1.78 1.58 -19.33
CA ALA A 192 2.89 1.45 -18.38
C ALA A 192 4.23 1.18 -19.10
N LEU A 193 4.23 0.28 -20.11
CA LEU A 193 5.41 0.04 -20.95
C LEU A 193 5.82 1.30 -21.71
N LEU A 194 4.85 1.97 -22.34
CA LEU A 194 5.08 3.19 -23.10
C LEU A 194 5.75 4.25 -22.22
N VAL A 195 5.21 4.52 -21.02
CA VAL A 195 5.79 5.52 -20.10
C VAL A 195 7.16 5.10 -19.60
N THR A 196 7.37 3.81 -19.32
CA THR A 196 8.68 3.27 -18.90
C THR A 196 9.78 3.55 -19.93
N ILE A 197 9.46 3.42 -21.22
CA ILE A 197 10.39 3.64 -22.32
C ILE A 197 10.47 5.13 -22.70
N SER A 198 9.34 5.82 -22.77
CA SER A 198 9.27 7.19 -23.27
C SER A 198 9.84 8.21 -22.29
N SER A 199 9.72 7.99 -20.97
CA SER A 199 10.15 8.99 -19.98
C SER A 199 11.67 9.21 -19.99
N PRO A 200 12.53 8.17 -20.01
CA PRO A 200 13.96 8.34 -20.24
C PRO A 200 14.28 9.05 -21.57
N LEU A 201 13.59 8.67 -22.65
CA LEU A 201 13.78 9.30 -23.96
C LEU A 201 13.43 10.78 -23.95
N ILE A 202 12.36 11.18 -23.24
CA ILE A 202 11.97 12.57 -23.07
C ILE A 202 13.03 13.34 -22.28
N ALA A 203 13.61 12.77 -21.23
CA ALA A 203 14.68 13.42 -20.48
C ALA A 203 15.89 13.78 -21.36
N TYR A 204 16.30 12.87 -22.25
CA TYR A 204 17.33 13.16 -23.26
C TYR A 204 16.84 14.12 -24.35
N ALA A 205 15.61 13.97 -24.82
CA ALA A 205 15.05 14.84 -25.87
C ALA A 205 14.96 16.30 -25.41
N LEU A 206 14.64 16.54 -24.14
CA LEU A 206 14.65 17.89 -23.55
C LEU A 206 16.06 18.48 -23.51
N TYR A 207 17.11 17.66 -23.33
CA TYR A 207 18.49 18.11 -23.45
C TYR A 207 18.85 18.41 -24.91
N PHE A 208 18.76 17.42 -25.80
CA PHE A 208 19.24 17.55 -27.19
C PHE A 208 18.37 18.49 -28.02
N GLY A 209 17.09 18.65 -27.67
CA GLY A 209 16.18 19.60 -28.29
C GLY A 209 16.22 21.00 -27.67
N CYS A 210 17.02 21.23 -26.63
CA CYS A 210 17.19 22.54 -26.00
C CYS A 210 18.61 22.66 -25.44
N SER A 211 19.56 22.89 -26.35
CA SER A 211 20.97 23.04 -26.01
C SER A 211 21.69 23.98 -26.96
N GLU A 212 22.86 24.44 -26.54
CA GLU A 212 23.77 25.23 -27.38
C GLU A 212 24.23 24.43 -28.60
N GLU A 213 24.52 23.15 -28.39
CA GLU A 213 24.99 22.21 -29.42
C GLU A 213 23.95 22.00 -30.53
N SER A 214 22.66 22.07 -30.19
CA SER A 214 21.58 21.94 -31.17
C SER A 214 21.21 23.28 -31.83
N GLY A 215 21.91 24.36 -31.50
CA GLY A 215 21.73 25.67 -32.12
C GLY A 215 20.45 26.40 -31.72
N GLY A 216 19.80 26.00 -30.61
CA GLY A 216 18.60 26.66 -30.13
C GLY A 216 17.74 25.82 -29.19
N CYS A 217 16.56 26.36 -28.88
CA CYS A 217 15.56 25.69 -28.07
C CYS A 217 14.15 26.11 -28.55
N PRO A 218 13.46 25.34 -29.42
CA PRO A 218 13.98 24.20 -30.17
C PRO A 218 15.06 24.64 -31.19
N PRO A 219 15.77 23.69 -31.81
CA PRO A 219 16.72 23.96 -32.88
C PRO A 219 16.07 24.78 -34.01
N GLY A 220 16.78 25.81 -34.51
CA GLY A 220 16.22 26.75 -35.48
C GLY A 220 15.72 26.13 -36.79
N ASN A 221 16.30 25.00 -37.22
CA ASN A 221 15.79 24.18 -38.32
C ASN A 221 15.33 22.81 -37.81
N PHE A 222 14.15 22.80 -37.18
CA PHE A 222 13.57 21.58 -36.61
C PHE A 222 13.39 20.45 -37.65
N ALA A 223 13.08 20.81 -38.90
CA ALA A 223 12.93 19.85 -39.99
C ALA A 223 14.24 19.14 -40.35
N ALA A 224 15.39 19.82 -40.25
CA ALA A 224 16.71 19.22 -40.45
C ALA A 224 17.23 18.51 -39.17
N TRP A 225 16.75 18.90 -38.00
CA TRP A 225 17.14 18.30 -36.73
C TRP A 225 16.63 16.86 -36.59
N ILE A 226 15.39 16.55 -37.00
CA ILE A 226 14.84 15.17 -36.90
C ILE A 226 15.68 14.13 -37.68
N PRO A 227 16.07 14.36 -38.95
CA PRO A 227 17.00 13.49 -39.65
C PRO A 227 18.37 13.36 -38.97
N SER A 228 18.89 14.44 -38.35
CA SER A 228 20.16 14.38 -37.62
C SER A 228 20.07 13.52 -36.35
N VAL A 229 18.97 13.57 -35.62
CA VAL A 229 18.74 12.70 -34.46
C VAL A 229 18.68 11.24 -34.93
N THR A 230 17.96 11.00 -36.03
CA THR A 230 17.83 9.65 -36.60
C THR A 230 19.19 9.10 -37.01
N SER A 231 20.03 9.90 -37.68
CA SER A 231 21.38 9.48 -38.07
C SER A 231 22.35 9.33 -36.89
N SER A 232 22.18 10.10 -35.81
CA SER A 232 22.95 9.90 -34.57
C SER A 232 22.57 8.59 -33.89
N THR A 233 21.27 8.28 -33.77
CA THR A 233 20.79 7.08 -33.06
C THR A 233 21.16 5.76 -33.75
N THR A 234 21.53 5.76 -35.03
CA THR A 234 22.00 4.56 -35.74
C THR A 234 23.48 4.28 -35.52
N ARG A 235 24.24 5.21 -34.94
CA ARG A 235 25.68 5.05 -34.72
C ARG A 235 26.00 4.62 -33.29
N LEU A 236 26.83 3.59 -33.16
CA LEU A 236 27.22 3.05 -31.85
C LEU A 236 28.01 4.05 -31.00
N ASP A 237 28.84 4.87 -31.64
CA ASP A 237 29.67 5.86 -30.95
C ASP A 237 28.84 6.95 -30.25
N TRP A 238 27.69 7.30 -30.81
CA TRP A 238 26.73 8.21 -30.17
C TRP A 238 26.12 7.59 -28.90
N TRP A 239 25.77 6.31 -28.91
CA TRP A 239 25.28 5.63 -27.69
C TRP A 239 26.36 5.52 -26.62
N MET A 240 27.61 5.27 -27.04
CA MET A 240 28.75 5.24 -26.11
C MET A 240 29.05 6.62 -25.52
N SER A 241 28.79 7.71 -26.24
CA SER A 241 29.02 9.07 -25.74
C SER A 241 28.03 9.53 -24.67
N LEU A 242 26.91 8.83 -24.49
CA LEU A 242 25.98 9.09 -23.38
C LEU A 242 26.56 8.71 -22.02
N TRP A 243 27.61 7.87 -21.99
CA TRP A 243 28.28 7.43 -20.78
C TRP A 243 29.41 8.38 -20.36
N ASP A 244 29.41 8.80 -19.09
CA ASP A 244 30.53 9.51 -18.46
C ASP A 244 30.83 8.83 -17.11
N SER A 245 32.01 8.23 -17.01
CA SER A 245 32.46 7.52 -15.81
C SER A 245 32.64 8.45 -14.61
N GLU A 246 33.09 9.68 -14.83
CA GLU A 246 33.31 10.66 -13.78
C GLU A 246 31.97 11.15 -13.22
N ALA A 247 31.02 11.49 -14.11
CA ALA A 247 29.67 11.87 -13.71
C ALA A 247 28.98 10.73 -12.93
N THR A 248 29.19 9.48 -13.37
CA THR A 248 28.64 8.30 -12.68
C THR A 248 29.21 8.15 -11.27
N VAL A 249 30.53 8.27 -11.10
CA VAL A 249 31.16 8.20 -9.77
C VAL A 249 30.65 9.33 -8.87
N ILE A 250 30.55 10.56 -9.38
CA ILE A 250 30.04 11.70 -8.61
C ILE A 250 28.58 11.48 -8.20
N TYR A 251 27.75 10.98 -9.11
CA TYR A 251 26.34 10.70 -8.83
C TYR A 251 26.16 9.60 -7.76
N LEU A 252 26.95 8.53 -7.83
CA LEU A 252 26.95 7.49 -6.81
C LEU A 252 27.48 7.99 -5.46
N ALA A 253 28.51 8.83 -5.48
CA ALA A 253 29.03 9.50 -4.28
C ALA A 253 27.97 10.42 -3.65
N TRP A 254 27.18 11.13 -4.47
CA TRP A 254 26.05 11.94 -4.01
C TRP A 254 24.96 11.10 -3.33
N TYR A 255 24.56 9.98 -3.96
CA TYR A 255 23.57 9.09 -3.37
C TYR A 255 24.09 8.50 -2.04
N LEU A 256 25.36 8.08 -2.01
CA LEU A 256 26.02 7.60 -0.80
C LEU A 256 26.08 8.68 0.29
N PHE A 257 26.44 9.92 -0.07
CA PHE A 257 26.41 11.06 0.85
C PHE A 257 25.03 11.21 1.48
N CYS A 258 23.95 11.12 0.70
CA CYS A 258 22.59 11.21 1.24
C CYS A 258 22.28 10.08 2.24
N VAL A 259 22.73 8.85 1.97
CA VAL A 259 22.56 7.70 2.88
C VAL A 259 23.34 7.91 4.18
N VAL A 260 24.60 8.34 4.08
CA VAL A 260 25.47 8.61 5.23
C VAL A 260 24.90 9.76 6.06
N ALA A 261 24.47 10.85 5.41
CA ALA A 261 23.85 11.99 6.05
C ALA A 261 22.55 11.61 6.78
N TRP A 262 21.70 10.79 6.16
CA TRP A 262 20.51 10.25 6.81
C TRP A 262 20.87 9.45 8.07
N ALA A 263 21.88 8.59 7.98
CA ALA A 263 22.31 7.73 9.09
C ALA A 263 22.91 8.52 10.26
N ILE A 264 23.82 9.46 9.98
CA ILE A 264 24.65 10.12 11.00
C ILE A 264 24.04 11.40 11.54
N LEU A 265 23.40 12.23 10.69
CA LEU A 265 22.91 13.53 11.15
C LEU A 265 21.77 13.37 12.16
N PRO A 266 21.64 14.29 13.12
CA PRO A 266 20.56 14.26 14.11
C PRO A 266 19.19 14.36 13.42
N GLY A 267 18.21 13.63 13.93
CA GLY A 267 16.86 13.58 13.39
C GLY A 267 15.85 13.11 14.41
N ASN A 268 14.60 13.52 14.23
CA ASN A 268 13.51 13.10 15.09
C ASN A 268 12.84 11.85 14.52
N ASP A 269 12.39 10.96 15.39
CA ASP A 269 11.55 9.84 14.98
C ASP A 269 10.11 10.30 14.75
N PHE A 270 9.53 9.87 13.64
CA PHE A 270 8.15 10.17 13.28
C PHE A 270 7.38 8.88 13.00
N GLN A 271 6.18 8.79 13.54
CA GLN A 271 5.28 7.66 13.33
C GLN A 271 4.39 7.93 12.10
N GLY A 272 4.57 7.10 11.06
CA GLY A 272 3.75 7.18 9.86
C GLY A 272 2.28 6.76 10.07
N VAL A 273 1.54 6.72 8.97
CA VAL A 273 0.13 6.30 8.98
C VAL A 273 -0.02 4.82 9.31
N LEU A 274 -1.19 4.47 9.85
CA LEU A 274 -1.56 3.08 10.09
C LEU A 274 -1.73 2.36 8.75
N MET A 275 -0.90 1.34 8.50
CA MET A 275 -0.97 0.51 7.30
C MET A 275 -2.04 -0.59 7.42
N ARG A 276 -2.37 -1.23 6.30
CA ARG A 276 -3.41 -2.28 6.25
C ARG A 276 -3.13 -3.49 7.14
N ASN A 277 -1.87 -3.73 7.50
CA ASN A 277 -1.46 -4.78 8.42
C ASN A 277 -1.61 -4.39 9.90
N GLY A 278 -2.13 -3.20 10.21
CA GLY A 278 -2.29 -2.70 11.58
C GLY A 278 -1.01 -2.16 12.20
N GLN A 279 0.10 -2.08 11.44
CA GLN A 279 1.37 -1.54 11.93
C GLN A 279 1.56 -0.09 11.49
N LYS A 280 2.33 0.66 12.29
CA LYS A 280 2.88 1.96 11.91
C LYS A 280 4.37 1.81 11.69
N LYS A 281 4.90 2.53 10.71
CA LYS A 281 6.32 2.57 10.42
C LYS A 281 6.93 3.82 11.05
N THR A 282 8.09 3.64 11.70
CA THR A 282 8.89 4.74 12.24
C THR A 282 9.85 5.24 11.17
N TYR A 283 9.96 6.56 11.02
CA TYR A 283 10.85 7.20 10.07
C TYR A 283 11.75 8.19 10.80
N LYS A 284 13.03 8.24 10.42
CA LYS A 284 13.95 9.29 10.87
C LYS A 284 13.80 10.53 9.97
N VAL A 285 13.44 11.65 10.59
CA VAL A 285 13.18 12.95 9.94
C VAL A 285 14.38 13.85 10.18
N ASN A 286 15.20 14.00 9.15
CA ASN A 286 16.39 14.88 9.14
C ASN A 286 16.73 15.40 7.73
N GLY A 287 15.75 15.45 6.83
CA GLY A 287 15.95 15.88 5.44
C GLY A 287 16.39 17.33 5.36
N PHE A 288 15.80 18.21 6.17
CA PHE A 288 16.20 19.62 6.23
C PHE A 288 17.64 19.80 6.69
N VAL A 289 18.11 19.01 7.66
CA VAL A 289 19.51 19.07 8.14
C VAL A 289 20.47 18.57 7.05
N THR A 290 20.11 17.49 6.34
CA THR A 290 20.85 17.01 5.17
C THR A 290 20.94 18.08 4.08
N PHE A 291 19.85 18.80 3.82
CA PHE A 291 19.81 19.90 2.87
C PHE A 291 20.76 21.04 3.26
N ILE A 292 20.69 21.54 4.50
CA ILE A 292 21.59 22.60 4.97
C ILE A 292 23.06 22.15 4.87
N CYS A 293 23.36 20.90 5.20
CA CYS A 293 24.70 20.34 5.06
C CYS A 293 25.17 20.31 3.60
N ALA A 294 24.33 19.82 2.68
CA ALA A 294 24.65 19.77 1.25
C ALA A 294 24.87 21.17 0.65
N ILE A 295 23.97 22.12 0.93
CA ILE A 295 24.10 23.51 0.48
C ILE A 295 25.34 24.15 1.10
N GLY A 296 25.61 23.93 2.38
CA GLY A 296 26.80 24.44 3.05
C GLY A 296 28.10 23.96 2.42
N ILE A 297 28.17 22.67 2.03
CA ILE A 297 29.32 22.10 1.32
C ILE A 297 29.48 22.75 -0.06
N ALA A 298 28.39 22.87 -0.84
CA ALA A 298 28.44 23.50 -2.15
C ALA A 298 28.89 24.96 -2.08
N VAL A 299 28.33 25.73 -1.14
CA VAL A 299 28.73 27.13 -0.90
C VAL A 299 30.19 27.22 -0.47
N ALA A 300 30.65 26.33 0.43
CA ALA A 300 32.04 26.30 0.82
C ALA A 300 32.97 26.04 -0.37
N MET A 301 32.65 25.06 -1.23
CA MET A 301 33.41 24.81 -2.46
C MET A 301 33.49 26.06 -3.34
N ILE A 302 32.35 26.73 -3.58
CA ILE A 302 32.28 27.93 -4.42
C ILE A 302 33.09 29.09 -3.83
N VAL A 303 33.02 29.30 -2.51
CA VAL A 303 33.72 30.41 -1.84
C VAL A 303 35.23 30.17 -1.80
N TYR A 304 35.68 28.94 -1.52
CA TYR A 304 37.10 28.63 -1.37
C TYR A 304 37.82 28.36 -2.70
N GLN A 305 37.14 27.75 -3.68
CA GLN A 305 37.74 27.33 -4.96
C GLN A 305 37.22 28.14 -6.17
N GLY A 306 36.29 29.05 -5.95
CA GLY A 306 35.65 29.84 -7.00
C GLY A 306 34.46 29.14 -7.66
N VAL A 307 33.68 29.90 -8.43
CA VAL A 307 32.44 29.42 -9.09
C VAL A 307 32.67 28.28 -10.07
N GLU A 308 33.84 28.22 -10.71
CA GLU A 308 34.20 27.16 -11.67
C GLU A 308 34.21 25.77 -11.02
N SER A 309 34.49 25.69 -9.72
CA SER A 309 34.52 24.42 -8.98
C SER A 309 33.17 23.69 -8.95
N PHE A 310 32.07 24.40 -9.20
CA PHE A 310 30.72 23.87 -9.09
C PHE A 310 29.92 23.90 -10.41
N THR A 311 30.58 23.98 -11.57
CA THR A 311 29.91 23.96 -12.89
C THR A 311 29.75 22.56 -13.48
N PHE A 312 30.27 21.53 -12.81
CA PHE A 312 30.36 20.18 -13.36
C PHE A 312 28.99 19.53 -13.65
N LEU A 313 27.93 19.87 -12.90
CA LEU A 313 26.57 19.35 -13.16
C LEU A 313 26.00 19.88 -14.48
N TYR A 314 26.29 21.13 -14.85
CA TYR A 314 25.96 21.66 -16.18
C TYR A 314 26.77 20.97 -17.28
N ARG A 315 28.10 20.91 -17.10
CA ARG A 315 29.02 20.43 -18.14
C ARG A 315 28.89 18.94 -18.44
N LYS A 316 28.57 18.13 -17.44
CA LYS A 316 28.44 16.67 -17.56
C LYS A 316 26.99 16.19 -17.49
N TRP A 317 26.06 17.04 -17.90
CA TRP A 317 24.62 16.80 -17.74
C TRP A 317 24.16 15.44 -18.31
N VAL A 318 24.54 15.11 -19.54
CA VAL A 318 24.15 13.84 -20.18
C VAL A 318 24.66 12.65 -19.36
N GLY A 319 25.90 12.73 -18.87
CA GLY A 319 26.47 11.74 -17.97
C GLY A 319 25.67 11.54 -16.69
N PHE A 320 25.21 12.63 -16.05
CA PHE A 320 24.36 12.57 -14.86
C PHE A 320 22.96 12.01 -15.14
N VAL A 321 22.35 12.34 -16.29
CA VAL A 321 21.08 11.74 -16.72
C VAL A 321 21.24 10.24 -16.94
N THR A 322 22.33 9.80 -17.59
CA THR A 322 22.63 8.38 -17.81
C THR A 322 22.89 7.65 -16.50
N ALA A 323 23.69 8.23 -15.59
CA ALA A 323 23.99 7.64 -14.29
C ALA A 323 22.74 7.49 -13.41
N SER A 324 21.88 8.53 -13.38
CA SER A 324 20.62 8.50 -12.63
C SER A 324 19.61 7.52 -13.22
N LEU A 325 19.52 7.40 -14.55
CA LEU A 325 18.71 6.37 -15.22
C LEU A 325 19.20 4.96 -14.86
N LEU A 326 20.51 4.71 -14.92
CA LEU A 326 21.07 3.40 -14.58
C LEU A 326 20.76 3.03 -13.13
N LEU A 327 20.99 3.94 -12.18
CA LEU A 327 20.65 3.70 -10.77
C LEU A 327 19.14 3.46 -10.61
N SER A 328 18.31 4.20 -11.35
CA SER A 328 16.85 4.03 -11.30
C SER A 328 16.41 2.65 -11.77
N VAL A 329 16.97 2.16 -12.87
CA VAL A 329 16.69 0.81 -13.38
C VAL A 329 17.17 -0.24 -12.40
N ILE A 330 18.39 -0.13 -11.87
CA ILE A 330 18.95 -1.08 -10.89
C ILE A 330 18.05 -1.15 -9.65
N GLN A 331 17.67 0.00 -9.09
CA GLN A 331 16.83 0.04 -7.90
C GLN A 331 15.41 -0.47 -8.20
N ALA A 332 14.82 -0.15 -9.35
CA ALA A 332 13.51 -0.67 -9.77
C ALA A 332 13.52 -2.20 -9.93
N VAL A 333 14.57 -2.76 -10.54
CA VAL A 333 14.76 -4.22 -10.65
C VAL A 333 14.93 -4.84 -9.27
N TYR A 334 15.75 -4.25 -8.40
CA TYR A 334 15.95 -4.74 -7.04
C TYR A 334 14.64 -4.80 -6.26
N VAL A 335 13.87 -3.72 -6.21
CA VAL A 335 12.60 -3.69 -5.44
C VAL A 335 11.53 -4.59 -6.06
N TYR A 336 11.53 -4.75 -7.39
CA TYR A 336 10.64 -5.69 -8.05
C TYR A 336 10.96 -7.13 -7.67
N LEU A 337 12.23 -7.55 -7.74
CA LEU A 337 12.65 -8.90 -7.36
C LEU A 337 12.48 -9.17 -5.85
N ALA A 338 12.84 -8.20 -5.00
CA ALA A 338 12.69 -8.31 -3.55
C ALA A 338 11.23 -8.45 -3.11
N SER A 339 10.28 -7.91 -3.88
CA SER A 339 8.84 -7.96 -3.56
C SER A 339 8.24 -9.37 -3.57
N PHE A 340 8.91 -10.36 -4.16
CA PHE A 340 8.44 -11.75 -4.21
C PHE A 340 8.75 -12.54 -2.94
N GLN A 341 9.51 -11.95 -2.00
CA GLN A 341 9.79 -12.58 -0.72
C GLN A 341 8.51 -12.68 0.14
N PRO A 342 8.35 -13.74 0.96
CA PRO A 342 7.22 -13.86 1.88
C PRO A 342 7.17 -12.71 2.90
N GLY A 343 5.97 -12.32 3.33
CA GLY A 343 5.77 -11.33 4.39
C GLY A 343 5.79 -9.87 3.94
N LYS A 344 6.00 -9.59 2.65
CA LYS A 344 5.93 -8.24 2.09
C LYS A 344 4.50 -7.72 2.03
N LEU A 345 4.30 -6.45 2.40
CA LEU A 345 3.05 -5.73 2.18
C LEU A 345 3.08 -5.09 0.79
N LEU A 346 2.20 -5.53 -0.10
CA LEU A 346 2.17 -5.10 -1.49
C LEU A 346 1.31 -3.83 -1.66
N SER A 347 1.60 -3.04 -2.67
CA SER A 347 0.74 -1.91 -3.06
C SER A 347 -0.57 -2.45 -3.66
N LEU A 348 -1.68 -1.71 -3.50
CA LEU A 348 -2.96 -2.12 -4.11
C LEU A 348 -2.92 -1.98 -5.63
N GLY A 349 -2.14 -1.01 -6.12
CA GLY A 349 -2.01 -0.70 -7.53
C GLY A 349 -0.98 -1.54 -8.28
N GLY A 350 -0.11 -2.30 -7.60
CA GLY A 350 1.03 -2.99 -8.23
C GLY A 350 1.09 -4.49 -7.97
N ASN A 351 -0.04 -5.16 -7.72
CA ASN A 351 -0.11 -6.61 -7.57
C ASN A 351 -1.04 -7.24 -8.62
N THR A 352 -0.83 -6.88 -9.89
CA THR A 352 -1.66 -7.33 -11.02
C THR A 352 -1.30 -8.73 -11.49
N GLY A 353 -0.03 -9.13 -11.31
CA GLY A 353 0.51 -10.36 -11.90
C GLY A 353 1.02 -10.16 -13.33
N ASN A 354 0.90 -8.96 -13.90
CA ASN A 354 1.56 -8.60 -15.15
C ASN A 354 2.95 -7.99 -14.81
N PRO A 355 4.07 -8.60 -15.26
CA PRO A 355 5.40 -8.17 -14.87
C PRO A 355 5.77 -6.75 -15.34
N ILE A 356 5.29 -6.34 -16.52
CA ILE A 356 5.56 -5.01 -17.09
C ILE A 356 4.90 -3.94 -16.22
N TYR A 357 3.63 -4.13 -15.91
CA TYR A 357 2.86 -3.17 -15.14
C TYR A 357 3.30 -3.14 -13.66
N ASP A 358 3.56 -4.30 -13.06
CA ASP A 358 4.01 -4.41 -11.68
C ASP A 358 5.45 -3.87 -11.49
N PHE A 359 6.31 -3.94 -12.50
CA PHE A 359 7.63 -3.28 -12.52
C PHE A 359 7.49 -1.75 -12.55
N PHE A 360 6.59 -1.23 -13.39
CA PHE A 360 6.33 0.20 -13.51
C PHE A 360 5.73 0.79 -12.22
N MET A 361 4.62 0.22 -11.73
CA MET A 361 3.89 0.71 -10.55
C MET A 361 4.58 0.38 -9.23
N GLY A 362 5.35 -0.71 -9.17
CA GLY A 362 5.98 -1.20 -7.95
C GLY A 362 5.07 -2.14 -7.15
N ARG A 363 5.60 -3.31 -6.84
CA ARG A 363 4.87 -4.35 -6.09
C ARG A 363 4.85 -4.09 -4.60
N GLU A 364 5.99 -3.83 -3.98
CA GLU A 364 6.10 -3.59 -2.53
C GLU A 364 5.65 -2.16 -2.17
N LEU A 365 4.87 -2.02 -1.10
CA LEU A 365 4.34 -0.72 -0.68
C LEU A 365 5.46 0.21 -0.21
N ASN A 366 6.31 -0.24 0.72
CA ASN A 366 7.33 0.59 1.36
C ASN A 366 8.62 -0.23 1.59
N PRO A 367 9.40 -0.53 0.52
CA PRO A 367 10.58 -1.37 0.62
C PRO A 367 11.69 -0.74 1.46
N THR A 368 12.38 -1.59 2.23
CA THR A 368 13.42 -1.16 3.17
C THR A 368 14.73 -1.91 3.02
N ILE A 369 15.82 -1.19 3.28
CA ILE A 369 17.13 -1.78 3.56
C ILE A 369 17.48 -1.43 5.01
N GLY A 370 17.36 -2.39 5.92
CA GLY A 370 17.39 -2.11 7.36
C GLY A 370 16.25 -1.18 7.78
N SER A 371 16.57 -0.05 8.43
CA SER A 371 15.58 0.99 8.79
C SER A 371 15.36 2.05 7.69
N LEU A 372 16.12 2.01 6.60
CA LEU A 372 16.00 2.95 5.49
C LEU A 372 14.80 2.60 4.62
N ASP A 373 13.76 3.45 4.64
CA ASP A 373 12.67 3.39 3.66
C ASP A 373 13.11 4.00 2.34
N LEU A 374 13.19 3.19 1.29
CA LEU A 374 13.71 3.63 0.00
C LEU A 374 12.80 4.64 -0.71
N LYS A 375 11.48 4.57 -0.48
CA LYS A 375 10.55 5.45 -1.18
C LYS A 375 10.62 6.87 -0.61
N TYR A 376 10.43 7.00 0.70
CA TYR A 376 10.57 8.26 1.42
C TYR A 376 11.97 8.86 1.23
N PHE A 377 13.00 8.02 1.33
CA PHE A 377 14.37 8.47 1.13
C PHE A 377 14.55 9.09 -0.26
N ASN A 378 14.17 8.35 -1.32
CA ASN A 378 14.31 8.81 -2.70
C ASN A 378 13.46 10.03 -3.00
N GLU A 379 12.25 10.17 -2.44
CA GLU A 379 11.34 11.28 -2.74
C GLU A 379 11.88 12.63 -2.31
N LEU A 380 12.61 12.71 -1.19
CA LEU A 380 13.02 13.99 -0.61
C LEU A 380 14.53 14.27 -0.64
N ARG A 381 15.40 13.26 -0.53
CA ARG A 381 16.84 13.51 -0.30
C ARG A 381 17.64 13.57 -1.59
N PRO A 382 17.99 12.42 -2.21
CA PRO A 382 18.85 12.44 -3.39
C PRO A 382 18.17 13.12 -4.59
N SER A 383 16.84 13.30 -4.56
CA SER A 383 16.03 13.97 -5.58
C SER A 383 15.98 15.50 -5.38
N MET A 384 15.26 15.98 -4.37
CA MET A 384 14.93 17.39 -4.19
C MET A 384 16.17 18.21 -3.83
N ILE A 385 17.09 17.65 -3.05
CA ILE A 385 18.34 18.35 -2.72
C ILE A 385 19.23 18.44 -3.97
N LEU A 386 19.30 17.38 -4.78
CA LEU A 386 20.08 17.41 -6.01
C LEU A 386 19.52 18.41 -7.01
N TRP A 387 18.19 18.53 -7.12
CA TRP A 387 17.55 19.58 -7.91
C TRP A 387 18.11 20.97 -7.55
N GLY A 388 18.14 21.31 -6.26
CA GLY A 388 18.72 22.58 -5.81
C GLY A 388 20.21 22.73 -6.14
N LEU A 389 21.01 21.66 -6.01
CA LEU A 389 22.43 21.68 -6.38
C LEU A 389 22.65 21.84 -7.88
N VAL A 390 21.78 21.22 -8.71
CA VAL A 390 21.80 21.38 -10.16
C VAL A 390 21.55 22.85 -10.52
N ASP A 391 20.54 23.50 -9.93
CA ASP A 391 20.27 24.92 -10.18
C ASP A 391 21.42 25.84 -9.72
N ILE A 392 22.05 25.54 -8.58
CA ILE A 392 23.26 26.27 -8.14
C ILE A 392 24.39 26.11 -9.17
N SER A 393 24.55 24.92 -9.75
CA SER A 393 25.54 24.71 -10.81
C SER A 393 25.24 25.52 -12.07
N MET A 394 23.96 25.70 -12.43
CA MET A 394 23.54 26.57 -13.54
C MET A 394 23.91 28.03 -13.27
N VAL A 395 23.68 28.50 -12.04
CA VAL A 395 24.06 29.86 -11.61
C VAL A 395 25.58 30.03 -11.68
N CYS A 396 26.35 29.06 -11.20
CA CYS A 396 27.81 29.09 -11.28
C CYS A 396 28.30 29.13 -12.72
N GLU A 397 27.74 28.33 -13.62
CA GLU A 397 28.13 28.34 -15.03
C GLU A 397 27.76 29.67 -15.70
N GLN A 398 26.58 30.24 -15.43
CA GLN A 398 26.23 31.56 -15.94
C GLN A 398 27.16 32.65 -15.38
N ALA A 399 27.55 32.55 -14.10
CA ALA A 399 28.50 33.44 -13.47
C ALA A 399 29.88 33.38 -14.15
N VAL A 400 30.37 32.20 -14.48
CA VAL A 400 31.63 32.03 -15.23
C VAL A 400 31.54 32.75 -16.58
N ARG A 401 30.46 32.52 -17.33
CA ARG A 401 30.24 33.12 -18.66
C ARG A 401 30.10 34.63 -18.62
N ARG A 402 29.55 35.18 -17.54
CA ARG A 402 29.33 36.62 -17.36
C ARG A 402 30.47 37.32 -16.61
N GLY A 403 31.45 36.58 -16.11
CA GLY A 403 32.60 37.12 -15.38
C GLY A 403 32.28 37.52 -13.93
N GLY A 404 31.48 36.72 -13.21
CA GLY A 404 31.25 36.81 -11.77
C GLY A 404 29.79 36.67 -11.34
N LEU A 405 29.56 36.31 -10.07
CA LEU A 405 28.22 36.12 -9.48
C LEU A 405 27.35 37.37 -9.51
N ILE A 406 27.95 38.56 -9.38
CA ILE A 406 27.25 39.85 -9.39
C ILE A 406 26.57 40.11 -10.73
N LYS A 407 27.08 39.52 -11.81
CA LYS A 407 26.57 39.71 -13.16
C LYS A 407 25.53 38.69 -13.56
N VAL A 408 25.25 37.65 -12.76
CA VAL A 408 24.19 36.66 -13.04
C VAL A 408 22.84 37.37 -13.21
N THR A 409 22.07 36.95 -14.21
CA THR A 409 20.83 37.62 -14.62
C THR A 409 19.75 37.54 -13.53
N ASP A 410 18.87 38.54 -13.49
CA ASP A 410 17.75 38.56 -12.55
C ASP A 410 16.81 37.34 -12.72
N SER A 411 16.61 36.88 -13.96
CA SER A 411 15.85 35.69 -14.31
C SER A 411 16.41 34.41 -13.68
N MET A 412 17.73 34.23 -13.70
CA MET A 412 18.40 33.06 -13.14
C MET A 412 18.26 33.05 -11.62
N TRP A 413 18.47 34.21 -10.97
CA TRP A 413 18.29 34.33 -9.53
C TRP A 413 16.85 34.06 -9.10
N LEU A 414 15.86 34.50 -9.88
CA LEU A 414 14.45 34.20 -9.60
C LEU A 414 14.16 32.70 -9.64
N VAL A 415 14.60 32.01 -10.70
CA VAL A 415 14.41 30.55 -10.83
C VAL A 415 15.06 29.83 -9.65
N LEU A 416 16.32 30.13 -9.34
CA LEU A 416 17.03 29.55 -8.19
C LEU A 416 16.28 29.79 -6.88
N ALA A 417 15.86 31.04 -6.63
CA ALA A 417 15.18 31.41 -5.40
C ALA A 417 13.85 30.66 -5.24
N PHE A 418 13.06 30.54 -6.32
CA PHE A 418 11.80 29.81 -6.30
C PHE A 418 12.00 28.32 -6.03
N HIS A 419 12.93 27.68 -6.73
CA HIS A 419 13.19 26.26 -6.59
C HIS A 419 13.77 25.94 -5.21
N LEU A 420 14.80 26.66 -4.75
CA LEU A 420 15.39 26.45 -3.42
C LEU A 420 14.39 26.72 -2.30
N PHE A 421 13.55 27.75 -2.43
CA PHE A 421 12.50 28.01 -1.44
C PHE A 421 11.49 26.87 -1.37
N TYR A 422 11.02 26.38 -2.52
CA TYR A 422 10.09 25.25 -2.59
C TYR A 422 10.71 23.96 -2.01
N ILE A 423 11.97 23.67 -2.34
CA ILE A 423 12.73 22.53 -1.80
C ILE A 423 12.86 22.65 -0.28
N ALA A 424 13.28 23.81 0.21
CA ALA A 424 13.44 24.07 1.64
C ALA A 424 12.11 23.96 2.39
N ASP A 425 11.03 24.52 1.84
CA ASP A 425 9.68 24.43 2.38
C ASP A 425 9.17 22.98 2.44
N SER A 426 9.44 22.18 1.41
CA SER A 426 9.12 20.75 1.39
C SER A 426 9.89 19.96 2.47
N LEU A 427 11.20 20.21 2.60
CA LEU A 427 12.07 19.52 3.57
C LEU A 427 11.84 20.00 5.01
N TYR A 428 11.47 21.26 5.21
CA TYR A 428 11.08 21.78 6.51
C TYR A 428 9.77 21.14 6.98
N ASN A 429 8.83 20.94 6.04
CA ASN A 429 7.56 20.25 6.29
C ASN A 429 7.62 18.75 5.95
N GLU A 430 8.79 18.10 6.12
CA GLU A 430 9.07 16.70 5.74
C GLU A 430 7.99 15.73 6.24
N THR A 431 7.42 15.95 7.42
CA THR A 431 6.36 15.09 8.00
C THR A 431 5.08 15.02 7.16
N ALA A 432 4.81 16.01 6.32
CA ALA A 432 3.62 16.03 5.46
C ALA A 432 3.65 14.90 4.42
N VAL A 433 4.85 14.47 3.99
CA VAL A 433 5.05 13.43 2.96
C VAL A 433 4.45 12.09 3.39
N PHE A 434 4.46 11.78 4.69
CA PHE A 434 3.94 10.50 5.21
C PHE A 434 2.43 10.33 5.06
N THR A 435 1.72 11.37 4.58
CA THR A 435 0.29 11.33 4.31
C THR A 435 -0.06 11.43 2.82
N VAL A 436 0.93 11.52 1.94
CA VAL A 436 0.71 11.59 0.48
C VAL A 436 0.50 10.20 -0.11
N MET A 437 -0.23 10.15 -1.24
CA MET A 437 -0.58 8.91 -1.94
C MET A 437 0.64 8.05 -2.28
N ASP A 438 1.75 8.70 -2.62
CA ASP A 438 2.98 8.04 -3.06
C ASP A 438 3.51 7.15 -1.92
N ILE A 439 3.55 7.64 -0.68
CA ILE A 439 3.94 6.87 0.52
C ILE A 439 2.87 5.88 0.99
N THR A 440 1.60 6.28 0.99
CA THR A 440 0.55 5.50 1.67
C THR A 440 -0.08 4.40 0.82
N THR A 441 -0.04 4.54 -0.50
CA THR A 441 -0.89 3.77 -1.42
C THR A 441 -0.11 3.13 -2.57
N ASP A 442 0.75 3.91 -3.22
CA ASP A 442 1.46 3.47 -4.44
C ASP A 442 2.61 2.53 -4.08
N GLY A 443 3.11 1.72 -5.01
CA GLY A 443 4.30 0.91 -4.77
C GLY A 443 5.56 1.66 -5.15
N LEU A 444 6.73 1.22 -4.68
CA LEU A 444 7.99 1.72 -5.24
C LEU A 444 8.36 0.88 -6.46
N GLY A 445 8.11 1.42 -7.66
CA GLY A 445 8.48 0.84 -8.95
C GLY A 445 9.28 1.80 -9.80
N PHE A 446 9.51 1.45 -11.07
CA PHE A 446 10.27 2.29 -11.99
C PHE A 446 9.74 3.72 -12.07
N MET A 447 8.40 3.91 -12.08
CA MET A 447 7.78 5.23 -12.16
C MET A 447 8.28 6.18 -11.06
N LEU A 448 8.17 5.75 -9.79
CA LEU A 448 8.58 6.58 -8.66
C LEU A 448 10.11 6.67 -8.55
N VAL A 449 10.84 5.58 -8.77
CA VAL A 449 12.30 5.60 -8.68
C VAL A 449 12.89 6.55 -9.73
N PHE A 450 12.52 6.39 -11.01
CA PHE A 450 12.98 7.26 -12.09
C PHE A 450 12.48 8.70 -11.92
N GLY A 451 11.21 8.85 -11.50
CA GLY A 451 10.62 10.15 -11.18
C GLY A 451 11.45 10.92 -10.14
N CYS A 452 11.85 10.25 -9.06
CA CYS A 452 12.62 10.86 -7.99
C CYS A 452 14.08 11.11 -8.40
N LEU A 453 14.77 10.09 -8.90
CA LEU A 453 16.23 10.12 -9.05
C LEU A 453 16.70 10.82 -10.33
N CYS A 454 15.89 10.83 -11.39
CA CYS A 454 16.26 11.42 -12.67
C CYS A 454 15.33 12.58 -13.06
N TRP A 455 14.02 12.35 -13.03
CA TRP A 455 13.06 13.34 -13.55
C TRP A 455 13.07 14.64 -12.74
N ILE A 456 12.99 14.58 -11.41
CA ILE A 456 13.00 15.80 -10.57
C ILE A 456 14.30 16.60 -10.79
N PRO A 457 15.52 16.07 -10.59
CA PRO A 457 16.73 16.88 -10.70
C PRO A 457 17.00 17.42 -12.10
N PHE A 458 16.71 16.67 -13.15
CA PHE A 458 17.15 17.02 -14.50
C PHE A 458 16.03 17.59 -15.38
N VAL A 459 14.76 17.25 -15.13
CA VAL A 459 13.65 17.86 -15.88
C VAL A 459 13.13 19.13 -15.21
N TYR A 460 13.14 19.22 -13.88
CA TYR A 460 12.64 20.43 -13.21
C TYR A 460 13.65 21.60 -13.24
N SER A 461 14.92 21.30 -13.53
CA SER A 461 15.98 22.32 -13.70
C SER A 461 16.07 22.89 -15.12
N LEU A 462 15.08 22.60 -15.99
CA LEU A 462 15.10 22.97 -17.40
C LEU A 462 15.18 24.48 -17.61
N GLN A 463 14.50 25.25 -16.76
CA GLN A 463 14.48 26.71 -16.79
C GLN A 463 15.86 27.28 -16.44
N ALA A 464 16.47 26.81 -15.35
CA ALA A 464 17.81 27.23 -14.95
C ALA A 464 18.83 26.88 -16.04
N ARG A 465 18.77 25.65 -16.57
CA ARG A 465 19.64 25.21 -17.67
C ARG A 465 19.49 26.08 -18.92
N TYR A 466 18.26 26.40 -19.33
CA TYR A 466 18.00 27.27 -20.47
C TYR A 466 18.63 28.66 -20.28
N LEU A 467 18.52 29.22 -19.08
CA LEU A 467 19.03 30.55 -18.76
C LEU A 467 20.57 30.64 -18.74
N VAL A 468 21.29 29.52 -18.68
CA VAL A 468 22.76 29.51 -18.81
C VAL A 468 23.20 30.03 -20.18
N PHE A 469 22.52 29.59 -21.24
CA PHE A 469 22.86 29.94 -22.61
C PHE A 469 21.93 31.00 -23.23
N GLN A 470 20.70 31.12 -22.75
CA GLN A 470 19.79 32.24 -23.06
C GLN A 470 19.68 33.18 -21.86
N GLN A 471 20.65 34.10 -21.77
CA GLN A 471 20.82 34.97 -20.61
C GLN A 471 19.89 36.19 -20.69
N LEU A 472 18.69 36.05 -20.15
CA LEU A 472 17.64 37.08 -20.20
C LEU A 472 17.70 37.99 -18.97
N GLU A 473 17.73 39.31 -19.17
CA GLU A 473 17.47 40.30 -18.13
C GLU A 473 16.02 40.76 -18.23
N MET A 474 15.25 40.60 -17.15
CA MET A 474 13.81 40.89 -17.12
C MET A 474 13.52 42.34 -16.74
N GLY A 475 14.36 42.94 -15.89
CA GLY A 475 14.13 44.24 -15.29
C GLY A 475 13.12 44.19 -14.14
N ALA A 476 13.18 45.21 -13.28
CA ALA A 476 12.48 45.24 -11.99
C ALA A 476 10.95 45.04 -12.08
N LEU A 477 10.30 45.57 -13.12
CA LEU A 477 8.86 45.44 -13.30
C LEU A 477 8.45 43.98 -13.56
N ASN A 478 9.12 43.32 -14.50
CA ASN A 478 8.83 41.92 -14.83
C ASN A 478 9.18 41.00 -13.66
N VAL A 479 10.29 41.27 -12.96
CA VAL A 479 10.64 40.60 -11.71
C VAL A 479 9.51 40.72 -10.68
N ALA A 480 8.99 41.93 -10.45
CA ALA A 480 7.90 42.16 -9.50
C ALA A 480 6.61 41.42 -9.90
N LEU A 481 6.27 41.38 -11.20
CA LEU A 481 5.11 40.65 -11.69
C LEU A 481 5.26 39.14 -11.49
N VAL A 482 6.43 38.57 -11.79
CA VAL A 482 6.68 37.13 -11.57
C VAL A 482 6.66 36.79 -10.08
N LEU A 483 7.25 37.62 -9.23
CA LEU A 483 7.18 37.46 -7.77
C LEU A 483 5.72 37.50 -7.27
N LEU A 484 4.89 38.38 -7.82
CA LEU A 484 3.46 38.44 -7.49
C LEU A 484 2.75 37.15 -7.87
N VAL A 485 2.98 36.62 -9.08
CA VAL A 485 2.38 35.34 -9.51
C VAL A 485 2.83 34.19 -8.60
N ASN A 486 4.14 34.09 -8.31
CA ASN A 486 4.66 33.06 -7.40
C ASN A 486 4.06 33.21 -6.00
N GLY A 487 4.00 34.42 -5.46
CA GLY A 487 3.45 34.71 -4.14
C GLY A 487 1.97 34.35 -4.01
N ILE A 488 1.16 34.60 -5.06
CA ILE A 488 -0.24 34.16 -5.12
C ILE A 488 -0.32 32.63 -5.09
N GLY A 489 0.47 31.95 -5.92
CA GLY A 489 0.51 30.49 -5.96
C GLY A 489 0.90 29.89 -4.61
N TYR A 490 1.98 30.39 -4.00
CA TYR A 490 2.46 29.94 -2.70
C TYR A 490 1.45 30.21 -1.59
N TYR A 491 0.83 31.39 -1.57
CA TYR A 491 -0.21 31.72 -0.59
C TYR A 491 -1.37 30.73 -0.65
N ILE A 492 -1.90 30.45 -1.86
CA ILE A 492 -2.99 29.49 -2.03
C ILE A 492 -2.56 28.10 -1.55
N PHE A 493 -1.39 27.63 -1.98
CA PHE A 493 -0.85 26.32 -1.62
C PHE A 493 -0.70 26.16 -0.10
N ARG A 494 -0.01 27.11 0.54
CA ARG A 494 0.33 27.05 1.96
C ARG A 494 -0.89 27.32 2.85
N ALA A 495 -1.75 28.27 2.49
CA ALA A 495 -2.97 28.55 3.24
C ALA A 495 -3.96 27.36 3.19
N ALA A 496 -4.13 26.72 2.02
CA ALA A 496 -4.97 25.52 1.91
C ALA A 496 -4.41 24.35 2.72
N ASN A 497 -3.10 24.08 2.62
CA ASN A 497 -2.48 23.02 3.39
C ASN A 497 -2.50 23.30 4.91
N GLY A 498 -2.31 24.57 5.31
CA GLY A 498 -2.45 25.00 6.71
C GLY A 498 -3.84 24.71 7.27
N GLU A 499 -4.91 25.06 6.54
CA GLU A 499 -6.29 24.73 6.97
C GLU A 499 -6.51 23.23 7.17
N LYS A 500 -6.02 22.41 6.24
CA LYS A 500 -6.11 20.95 6.35
C LYS A 500 -5.30 20.41 7.53
N ASN A 501 -4.09 20.94 7.74
CA ASN A 501 -3.19 20.46 8.78
C ASN A 501 -3.71 20.82 10.18
N ASP A 502 -4.11 22.07 10.40
CA ASP A 502 -4.73 22.50 11.64
C ASP A 502 -5.95 21.65 11.96
N PHE A 503 -6.83 21.45 10.97
CA PHE A 503 -8.04 20.65 11.13
C PHE A 503 -7.75 19.19 11.49
N ARG A 504 -6.77 18.57 10.85
CA ARG A 504 -6.33 17.19 11.16
C ARG A 504 -5.74 17.08 12.57
N ASN A 505 -5.10 18.15 13.06
CA ASN A 505 -4.54 18.23 14.40
C ASN A 505 -5.57 18.71 15.45
N GLY A 506 -6.87 18.73 15.11
CA GLY A 506 -7.95 19.09 16.03
C GLY A 506 -8.09 20.60 16.29
N LYS A 507 -7.33 21.44 15.57
CA LYS A 507 -7.42 22.90 15.65
C LYS A 507 -8.37 23.42 14.57
N ASN A 508 -9.18 24.43 14.89
CA ASN A 508 -10.02 25.09 13.90
C ASN A 508 -10.07 26.61 14.13
N PRO A 509 -8.93 27.31 14.00
CA PRO A 509 -8.82 28.73 14.34
C PRO A 509 -9.71 29.64 13.48
N LYS A 510 -10.04 29.20 12.26
CA LYS A 510 -10.90 29.93 11.31
C LYS A 510 -12.39 29.58 11.43
N ASN A 511 -12.79 28.76 12.41
CA ASN A 511 -14.17 28.28 12.57
C ASN A 511 -14.75 27.66 11.29
N LEU A 512 -13.92 26.91 10.54
CA LEU A 512 -14.33 26.26 9.30
C LEU A 512 -15.40 25.20 9.59
N LYS A 513 -16.46 25.20 8.79
CA LYS A 513 -17.50 24.17 8.77
C LYS A 513 -16.97 22.91 8.10
N TYR A 514 -17.41 21.76 8.60
CA TYR A 514 -17.08 20.44 8.08
C TYR A 514 -18.33 19.55 8.07
N MET A 515 -18.32 18.53 7.23
CA MET A 515 -19.26 17.40 7.32
C MET A 515 -18.59 16.21 8.01
N LYS A 516 -19.34 15.52 8.86
CA LYS A 516 -18.91 14.26 9.48
C LYS A 516 -19.41 13.11 8.60
N THR A 517 -18.51 12.19 8.26
CA THR A 517 -18.86 10.99 7.50
C THR A 517 -19.32 9.87 8.44
N GLU A 518 -20.02 8.88 7.91
CA GLU A 518 -20.46 7.68 8.64
C GLU A 518 -19.28 6.93 9.28
N ARG A 519 -18.10 7.00 8.65
CA ARG A 519 -16.83 6.45 9.16
C ARG A 519 -16.20 7.26 10.30
N GLY A 520 -16.82 8.37 10.72
CA GLY A 520 -16.33 9.23 11.80
C GLY A 520 -15.24 10.22 11.39
N SER A 521 -14.72 10.14 10.16
CA SER A 521 -13.83 11.17 9.61
C SER A 521 -14.58 12.47 9.29
N LYS A 522 -13.83 13.56 9.14
CA LYS A 522 -14.40 14.88 8.86
C LYS A 522 -13.85 15.44 7.56
N LEU A 523 -14.70 16.06 6.75
CA LEU A 523 -14.35 16.74 5.50
C LEU A 523 -14.71 18.22 5.59
N LEU A 524 -13.73 19.11 5.33
CA LEU A 524 -13.93 20.56 5.35
C LEU A 524 -14.80 20.99 4.17
N ILE A 525 -15.84 21.80 4.41
CA ILE A 525 -16.77 22.28 3.36
C ILE A 525 -16.77 23.81 3.22
N THR A 526 -15.86 24.50 3.91
CA THR A 526 -15.66 25.95 3.85
C THR A 526 -14.16 26.26 3.88
N GLY A 527 -13.77 27.52 3.70
CA GLY A 527 -12.37 27.89 3.49
C GLY A 527 -11.91 27.51 2.08
N TRP A 528 -10.62 27.23 1.90
CA TRP A 528 -10.08 26.81 0.61
C TRP A 528 -10.68 25.49 0.14
N TRP A 529 -10.84 24.53 1.04
CA TRP A 529 -11.44 23.22 0.77
C TRP A 529 -12.95 23.27 0.52
N GLY A 530 -13.60 24.41 0.79
CA GLY A 530 -14.98 24.67 0.37
C GLY A 530 -15.10 25.32 -1.01
N ARG A 531 -14.02 25.90 -1.55
CA ARG A 531 -14.01 26.55 -2.89
C ARG A 531 -13.72 25.54 -4.00
N SER A 532 -12.77 24.64 -3.76
CA SER A 532 -12.51 23.49 -4.61
C SER A 532 -11.97 22.34 -3.76
N ARG A 533 -11.96 21.13 -4.32
CA ARG A 533 -11.50 19.93 -3.61
C ARG A 533 -9.98 19.82 -3.52
N HIS A 534 -9.25 20.50 -4.41
CA HIS A 534 -7.79 20.56 -4.46
C HIS A 534 -7.27 21.98 -4.71
N PRO A 535 -7.54 22.92 -3.80
CA PRO A 535 -7.06 24.30 -3.92
C PRO A 535 -5.53 24.37 -3.84
N ASN A 536 -4.89 23.42 -3.16
CA ASN A 536 -3.44 23.31 -3.13
C ASN A 536 -2.85 23.02 -4.52
N TYR A 537 -3.52 22.20 -5.35
CA TYR A 537 -3.05 21.92 -6.70
C TYR A 537 -3.15 23.17 -7.60
N LEU A 538 -4.13 24.05 -7.37
CA LEU A 538 -4.18 25.34 -8.06
C LEU A 538 -2.96 26.21 -7.70
N GLY A 539 -2.60 26.28 -6.42
CA GLY A 539 -1.40 26.98 -5.98
C GLY A 539 -0.12 26.43 -6.63
N ASP A 540 -0.01 25.11 -6.69
CA ASP A 540 1.09 24.39 -7.35
C ASP A 540 1.21 24.73 -8.85
N VAL A 541 0.10 24.74 -9.60
CA VAL A 541 0.13 25.12 -11.04
C VAL A 541 0.52 26.57 -11.25
N ILE A 542 0.05 27.49 -10.38
CA ILE A 542 0.40 28.91 -10.47
C ILE A 542 1.90 29.11 -10.18
N MET A 543 2.45 28.41 -9.18
CA MET A 543 3.89 28.42 -8.92
C MET A 543 4.67 27.86 -10.10
N ALA A 544 4.23 26.73 -10.66
CA ALA A 544 4.86 26.13 -11.83
C ALA A 544 4.94 27.10 -13.02
N LEU A 545 3.86 27.85 -13.27
CA LEU A 545 3.86 28.92 -14.27
C LEU A 545 4.89 30.00 -13.94
N ALA A 546 4.91 30.47 -12.69
CA ALA A 546 5.85 31.50 -12.25
C ALA A 546 7.32 31.07 -12.40
N TRP A 547 7.64 29.79 -12.30
CA TRP A 547 9.00 29.28 -12.48
C TRP A 547 9.45 29.29 -13.94
N SER A 548 8.51 29.17 -14.89
CA SER A 548 8.79 29.23 -16.32
C SER A 548 8.81 30.65 -16.90
N LEU A 549 8.08 31.61 -16.31
CA LEU A 549 8.03 33.00 -16.79
C LEU A 549 9.41 33.70 -16.94
N PRO A 550 10.42 33.45 -16.08
CA PRO A 550 11.76 34.02 -16.25
C PRO A 550 12.47 33.63 -17.54
N THR A 551 12.03 32.56 -18.21
CA THR A 551 12.60 32.09 -19.48
C THR A 551 12.06 32.83 -20.71
N GLY A 552 11.17 33.81 -20.52
CA GLY A 552 10.53 34.54 -21.60
C GLY A 552 9.55 33.66 -22.40
N PHE A 553 9.32 34.00 -23.66
CA PHE A 553 8.34 33.31 -24.53
C PHE A 553 8.96 32.81 -25.85
N ASN A 554 10.29 32.81 -25.95
CA ASN A 554 11.01 32.40 -27.16
C ASN A 554 10.94 30.89 -27.40
N THR A 555 10.60 30.10 -26.39
CA THR A 555 10.52 28.66 -26.48
C THR A 555 9.33 28.09 -25.70
N PRO A 556 8.62 27.10 -26.26
CA PRO A 556 7.63 26.34 -25.50
C PRO A 556 8.27 25.30 -24.58
N ILE A 557 9.55 24.96 -24.76
CA ILE A 557 10.20 23.84 -24.07
C ILE A 557 10.31 24.11 -22.56
N THR A 558 10.64 25.34 -22.15
CA THR A 558 10.70 25.71 -20.72
C THR A 558 9.32 25.73 -20.05
N TYR A 559 8.23 25.74 -20.82
CA TYR A 559 6.85 25.61 -20.35
C TYR A 559 6.36 24.16 -20.35
N PHE A 560 7.16 23.20 -20.85
CA PHE A 560 6.89 21.78 -20.72
C PHE A 560 6.59 21.39 -19.26
N TYR A 561 7.34 21.96 -18.31
CA TYR A 561 7.12 21.74 -16.88
C TYR A 561 5.68 22.02 -16.46
N VAL A 562 5.14 23.19 -16.83
CA VAL A 562 3.77 23.61 -16.49
C VAL A 562 2.74 22.65 -17.09
N ILE A 563 2.93 22.26 -18.35
CA ILE A 563 2.03 21.35 -19.06
C ILE A 563 2.06 19.95 -18.43
N TYR A 564 3.26 19.38 -18.28
CA TYR A 564 3.48 18.09 -17.64
C TYR A 564 2.87 18.06 -16.24
N PHE A 565 3.17 19.07 -15.42
CA PHE A 565 2.74 19.12 -14.03
C PHE A 565 1.22 19.30 -13.91
N SER A 566 0.61 20.09 -14.81
CA SER A 566 -0.85 20.21 -14.89
C SER A 566 -1.51 18.87 -15.24
N ILE A 567 -0.97 18.13 -16.22
CA ILE A 567 -1.46 16.79 -16.58
C ILE A 567 -1.31 15.82 -15.41
N LEU A 568 -0.16 15.86 -14.73
CA LEU A 568 0.11 15.06 -13.53
C LEU A 568 -0.91 15.34 -12.42
N LEU A 569 -1.17 16.62 -12.11
CA LEU A 569 -2.12 17.02 -11.08
C LEU A 569 -3.57 16.69 -11.44
N LEU A 570 -3.95 16.81 -12.71
CA LEU A 570 -5.26 16.35 -13.20
C LEU A 570 -5.41 14.84 -13.04
N HIS A 571 -4.38 14.07 -13.39
CA HIS A 571 -4.39 12.62 -13.19
C HIS A 571 -4.45 12.27 -11.70
N ARG A 572 -3.67 12.97 -10.85
CA ARG A 572 -3.62 12.77 -9.40
C ARG A 572 -4.96 13.10 -8.73
N GLU A 573 -5.61 14.19 -9.13
CA GLU A 573 -6.94 14.56 -8.66
C GLU A 573 -7.97 13.47 -8.96
N ARG A 574 -7.99 12.96 -10.20
CA ARG A 574 -8.94 11.90 -10.58
C ARG A 574 -8.76 10.64 -9.74
N ARG A 575 -7.51 10.24 -9.53
CA ARG A 575 -7.17 9.10 -8.66
C ARG A 575 -7.58 9.32 -7.21
N ASP A 576 -7.33 10.51 -6.66
CA ASP A 576 -7.73 10.82 -5.28
C ASP A 576 -9.25 10.89 -5.14
N ASN A 577 -9.95 11.41 -6.15
CA ASN A 577 -11.41 11.43 -6.20
C ASN A 577 -11.99 10.01 -6.23
N GLU A 578 -11.45 9.10 -7.05
CA GLU A 578 -11.86 7.70 -7.09
C GLU A 578 -11.59 7.01 -5.74
N HIS A 579 -10.42 7.25 -5.16
CA HIS A 579 -10.06 6.71 -3.85
C HIS A 579 -11.01 7.21 -2.75
N CYS A 580 -11.32 8.52 -2.73
CA CYS A 580 -12.25 9.10 -1.77
C CYS A 580 -13.69 8.62 -2.00
N ALA A 581 -14.11 8.40 -3.25
CA ALA A 581 -15.41 7.82 -3.58
C ALA A 581 -15.54 6.38 -3.04
N GLN A 582 -14.52 5.53 -3.26
CA GLN A 582 -14.48 4.18 -2.70
C GLN A 582 -14.41 4.20 -1.16
N LYS A 583 -13.73 5.19 -0.58
CA LYS A 583 -13.53 5.30 0.86
C LYS A 583 -14.75 5.85 1.60
N TYR A 584 -15.47 6.83 1.06
CA TYR A 584 -16.56 7.51 1.78
C TYR A 584 -17.95 7.28 1.15
N GLY A 585 -18.05 6.66 -0.03
CA GLY A 585 -19.33 6.30 -0.65
C GLY A 585 -20.28 7.49 -0.78
N LYS A 586 -21.50 7.35 -0.23
CA LYS A 586 -22.55 8.39 -0.28
C LYS A 586 -22.14 9.72 0.37
N ASP A 587 -21.26 9.69 1.38
CA ASP A 587 -20.73 10.91 1.98
C ASP A 587 -19.83 11.67 1.00
N TRP A 588 -19.10 10.97 0.14
CA TRP A 588 -18.32 11.62 -0.92
C TRP A 588 -19.23 12.25 -1.96
N GLU A 589 -20.31 11.58 -2.36
CA GLU A 589 -21.29 12.15 -3.30
C GLU A 589 -21.95 13.41 -2.73
N ARG A 590 -22.24 13.42 -1.43
CA ARG A 590 -22.74 14.61 -0.75
C ARG A 590 -21.67 15.71 -0.72
N TYR A 591 -20.42 15.35 -0.44
CA TYR A 591 -19.31 16.29 -0.42
C TYR A 591 -19.08 16.95 -1.78
N THR A 592 -19.08 16.18 -2.88
CA THR A 592 -18.89 16.71 -4.24
C THR A 592 -20.06 17.58 -4.71
N LYS A 593 -21.27 17.39 -4.17
CA LYS A 593 -22.39 18.32 -4.39
C LYS A 593 -22.19 19.66 -3.67
N LEU A 594 -21.58 19.64 -2.48
CA LEU A 594 -21.27 20.86 -1.72
C LEU A 594 -20.06 21.61 -2.30
N VAL A 595 -19.06 20.87 -2.77
CA VAL A 595 -17.81 21.40 -3.34
C VAL A 595 -17.63 20.81 -4.75
N PRO A 596 -18.33 21.35 -5.77
CA PRO A 596 -18.36 20.75 -7.10
C PRO A 596 -17.01 20.84 -7.81
N TYR A 597 -16.31 21.96 -7.64
CA TYR A 597 -15.05 22.23 -8.33
C TYR A 597 -13.91 21.36 -7.79
N ARG A 598 -13.09 20.85 -8.70
CA ARG A 598 -11.99 19.93 -8.44
C ARG A 598 -10.73 20.70 -8.09
N ILE A 599 -10.26 21.56 -8.98
CA ILE A 599 -8.99 22.29 -8.82
C ILE A 599 -9.26 23.80 -8.89
N VAL A 600 -9.82 24.26 -10.01
CA VAL A 600 -10.02 25.68 -10.30
C VAL A 600 -11.46 26.04 -9.97
N PRO A 601 -11.71 26.82 -8.89
CA PRO A 601 -13.05 27.24 -8.53
C PRO A 601 -13.75 27.90 -9.73
N TYR A 602 -15.02 27.55 -9.95
CA TYR A 602 -15.84 28.09 -11.04
C TYR A 602 -15.46 27.67 -12.47
N VAL A 603 -14.46 26.79 -12.65
CA VAL A 603 -14.00 26.32 -13.97
C VAL A 603 -13.96 24.79 -14.07
N TYR A 604 -13.23 24.12 -13.18
CA TYR A 604 -13.02 22.66 -13.15
C TYR A 604 -12.96 22.15 -11.72
#